data_AF-A0A5Q4E4N3-F1
#
_entry.id   AF-A0A5Q4E4N3-F1
#
_cell.length_a   1.000
_cell.length_b   1.000
_cell.length_c   1.000
_cell.angle_alpha   90.00
_cell.angle_beta   90.00
_cell.angle_gamma   90.00
#
_symmetry.space_group_name_H-M   'P 1'
#
loop_
_entity.id
_entity.type
_entity.pdbx_description
1 polymer ?
#
loop_
_entity_poly.entity_id
_entity_poly.type
_entity_poly.pdbx_seq_one_letter_code
_entity_poly.pdbx_strand_id
1 'polypeptide(L)'
;MNFQQAGTYLLNQFQQHSFADNVRNNKRHVSQIVVETCTNGTEIFISFPGYKAKIIESSGKIVFDYRANIHKNGINTALSHANIIADIYNKIVHGKMNGQELRKALVNFFREGVADLPVLADSLPYKRTDPDSKLLARVRKAHLQKPYNLAGNTFDLSLEELFCSLKWIVLQEDINYPIANGFEGRKMPLARYLETIFVAENDLYTLEDVIQRALSHSRPALWPELTYPFKTR
;
A
#
# COMPACT_ATOMS: atom_id res chain seq x y z
N MET A 1 4.73 -13.57 -8.34
CA MET A 1 5.37 -12.44 -9.05
C MET A 1 6.09 -11.53 -8.08
N ASN A 2 7.35 -11.19 -8.35
CA ASN A 2 8.07 -10.10 -7.69
C ASN A 2 7.68 -8.72 -8.25
N PHE A 3 8.22 -7.61 -7.72
CA PHE A 3 7.87 -6.25 -8.18
C PHE A 3 8.16 -5.99 -9.66
N GLN A 4 9.26 -6.52 -10.21
CA GLN A 4 9.61 -6.33 -11.62
C GLN A 4 8.62 -7.09 -12.52
N GLN A 5 8.36 -8.35 -12.21
CA GLN A 5 7.37 -9.19 -12.91
C GLN A 5 5.96 -8.57 -12.85
N ALA A 6 5.55 -8.09 -11.68
CA ALA A 6 4.29 -7.41 -11.48
C ALA A 6 4.20 -6.09 -12.29
N GLY A 7 5.29 -5.32 -12.35
CA GLY A 7 5.39 -4.12 -13.18
C GLY A 7 5.25 -4.41 -14.68
N THR A 8 5.97 -5.42 -15.19
CA THR A 8 5.85 -5.87 -16.58
C THR A 8 4.43 -6.37 -16.89
N TYR A 9 3.83 -7.14 -15.98
CA TYR A 9 2.45 -7.60 -16.10
C TYR A 9 1.47 -6.41 -16.23
N LEU A 10 1.56 -5.39 -15.36
CA LEU A 10 0.71 -4.20 -15.44
C LEU A 10 0.84 -3.45 -16.75
N LEU A 11 2.07 -3.25 -17.25
CA LEU A 11 2.28 -2.53 -18.51
C LEU A 11 1.63 -3.26 -19.69
N ASN A 12 1.72 -4.59 -19.72
CA ASN A 12 1.04 -5.42 -20.73
C ASN A 12 -0.49 -5.29 -20.61
N GLN A 13 -1.03 -5.32 -19.39
CA GLN A 13 -2.47 -5.13 -19.14
C GLN A 13 -2.95 -3.73 -19.58
N PHE A 14 -2.20 -2.67 -19.31
CA PHE A 14 -2.54 -1.32 -19.76
C PHE A 14 -2.57 -1.21 -21.29
N GLN A 15 -1.68 -1.90 -22.00
CA GLN A 15 -1.70 -1.97 -23.47
C GLN A 15 -2.93 -2.73 -23.99
N GLN A 16 -3.28 -3.85 -23.36
CA GLN A 16 -4.43 -4.69 -23.76
C GLN A 16 -5.79 -4.02 -23.50
N HIS A 17 -5.89 -3.14 -22.50
CA HIS A 17 -7.14 -2.51 -22.06
C HIS A 17 -7.25 -1.00 -22.42
N SER A 18 -6.74 -0.62 -23.61
CA SER A 18 -6.91 0.73 -24.19
C SER A 18 -6.52 1.89 -23.27
N PHE A 19 -5.51 1.73 -22.40
CA PHE A 19 -5.14 2.74 -21.40
C PHE A 19 -4.87 4.11 -22.02
N ALA A 20 -4.14 4.15 -23.15
CA ALA A 20 -3.79 5.39 -23.85
C ALA A 20 -5.04 6.17 -24.30
N ASP A 21 -6.02 5.47 -24.86
CA ASP A 21 -7.25 6.10 -25.37
C ASP A 21 -8.17 6.52 -24.22
N ASN A 22 -8.21 5.74 -23.13
CA ASN A 22 -8.90 6.17 -21.91
C ASN A 22 -8.28 7.46 -21.34
N VAL A 23 -6.95 7.59 -21.33
CA VAL A 23 -6.28 8.84 -20.92
C VAL A 23 -6.59 10.00 -21.88
N ARG A 24 -6.53 9.79 -23.21
CA ARG A 24 -6.88 10.83 -24.22
C ARG A 24 -8.31 11.35 -24.03
N ASN A 25 -9.25 10.46 -23.75
CA ASN A 25 -10.66 10.79 -23.51
C ASN A 25 -10.94 11.22 -22.05
N ASN A 26 -9.90 11.51 -21.25
CA ASN A 26 -9.96 11.89 -19.83
C ASN A 26 -10.79 10.93 -18.94
N LYS A 27 -10.89 9.65 -19.32
CA LYS A 27 -11.55 8.61 -18.54
C LYS A 27 -10.64 8.14 -17.41
N ARG A 28 -11.21 7.96 -16.21
CA ARG A 28 -10.50 7.55 -14.99
C ARG A 28 -11.18 6.32 -14.38
N HIS A 29 -10.38 5.36 -13.94
CA HIS A 29 -10.86 4.14 -13.26
C HIS A 29 -11.92 3.33 -14.05
N VAL A 30 -11.95 3.45 -15.38
CA VAL A 30 -12.95 2.81 -16.25
C VAL A 30 -12.60 1.38 -16.66
N SER A 31 -11.33 0.99 -16.53
CA SER A 31 -10.85 -0.36 -16.80
C SER A 31 -10.45 -1.00 -15.48
N GLN A 32 -10.93 -2.21 -15.23
CA GLN A 32 -10.68 -2.96 -14.01
C GLN A 32 -10.21 -4.36 -14.36
N ILE A 33 -9.20 -4.86 -13.62
CA ILE A 33 -8.73 -6.24 -13.71
C ILE A 33 -8.42 -6.73 -12.29
N VAL A 34 -8.78 -8.00 -12.02
CA VAL A 34 -8.29 -8.72 -10.83
C VAL A 34 -6.83 -9.07 -11.08
N VAL A 35 -5.98 -8.81 -10.08
CA VAL A 35 -4.53 -9.01 -10.17
C VAL A 35 -4.01 -10.08 -9.21
N GLU A 36 -4.77 -10.39 -8.14
CA GLU A 36 -4.57 -11.55 -7.26
C GLU A 36 -5.94 -11.97 -6.71
N THR A 37 -6.13 -13.28 -6.49
CA THR A 37 -7.25 -13.82 -5.70
C THR A 37 -6.66 -14.61 -4.54
N CYS A 38 -6.98 -14.21 -3.32
CA CYS A 38 -6.49 -14.84 -2.08
C CYS A 38 -7.16 -16.19 -1.84
N THR A 39 -6.54 -17.06 -1.03
CA THR A 39 -7.05 -18.41 -0.70
C THR A 39 -8.48 -18.43 -0.13
N ASN A 40 -8.92 -17.34 0.49
CA ASN A 40 -10.26 -17.17 1.04
C ASN A 40 -11.27 -16.49 0.08
N GLY A 41 -10.92 -16.31 -1.19
CA GLY A 41 -11.77 -15.70 -2.21
C GLY A 41 -11.77 -14.16 -2.24
N THR A 42 -11.01 -13.49 -1.37
CA THR A 42 -10.80 -12.04 -1.46
C THR A 42 -10.03 -11.69 -2.73
N GLU A 43 -10.51 -10.73 -3.51
CA GLU A 43 -9.84 -10.31 -4.75
C GLU A 43 -9.12 -8.97 -4.54
N ILE A 44 -7.87 -8.87 -5.00
CA ILE A 44 -7.18 -7.60 -5.17
C ILE A 44 -7.29 -7.21 -6.64
N PHE A 45 -7.81 -6.01 -6.92
CA PHE A 45 -8.04 -5.53 -8.29
C PHE A 45 -7.61 -4.07 -8.45
N ILE A 46 -7.17 -3.71 -9.65
CA ILE A 46 -6.75 -2.34 -9.97
C ILE A 46 -7.82 -1.63 -10.81
N SER A 47 -7.83 -0.30 -10.80
CA SER A 47 -8.77 0.49 -11.60
C SER A 47 -8.05 1.62 -12.34
N PHE A 48 -7.86 1.49 -13.65
CA PHE A 48 -7.06 2.42 -14.45
C PHE A 48 -7.87 3.09 -15.58
N PRO A 49 -7.39 4.21 -16.17
CA PRO A 49 -6.26 5.04 -15.73
C PRO A 49 -6.52 5.74 -14.38
N GLY A 50 -5.48 5.87 -13.55
CA GLY A 50 -5.52 6.64 -12.31
C GLY A 50 -5.48 8.15 -12.53
N TYR A 51 -5.59 8.94 -11.46
CA TYR A 51 -5.63 10.40 -11.53
C TYR A 51 -4.32 11.04 -12.01
N LYS A 52 -3.15 10.44 -11.75
CA LYS A 52 -1.85 10.96 -12.21
C LYS A 52 -1.55 10.62 -13.68
N ALA A 53 -2.33 9.73 -14.31
CA ALA A 53 -2.09 9.30 -15.67
C ALA A 53 -2.28 10.43 -16.69
N LYS A 54 -1.36 10.56 -17.64
CA LYS A 54 -1.39 11.59 -18.69
C LYS A 54 -0.55 11.19 -19.89
N ILE A 55 -0.77 11.82 -21.03
CA ILE A 55 0.17 11.79 -22.16
C ILE A 55 0.95 13.10 -22.14
N ILE A 56 2.27 13.02 -22.22
CA ILE A 56 3.16 14.17 -22.30
C ILE A 56 3.21 14.61 -23.76
N GLU A 57 2.45 15.65 -24.11
CA GLU A 57 2.24 16.12 -25.49
C GLU A 57 3.55 16.28 -26.29
N SER A 58 4.58 16.86 -25.68
CA SER A 58 5.89 17.10 -26.33
C SER A 58 6.70 15.85 -26.68
N SER A 59 6.28 14.66 -26.23
CA SER A 59 7.02 13.40 -26.44
C SER A 59 6.14 12.19 -26.77
N GLY A 60 4.81 12.33 -26.72
CA GLY A 60 3.86 11.21 -26.77
C GLY A 60 3.96 10.24 -25.58
N LYS A 61 4.87 10.45 -24.63
CA LYS A 61 5.12 9.52 -23.52
C LYS A 61 3.90 9.41 -22.61
N ILE A 62 3.46 8.19 -22.36
CA ILE A 62 2.40 7.88 -21.40
C ILE A 62 2.99 7.84 -19.99
N VAL A 63 2.34 8.52 -19.06
CA VAL A 63 2.49 8.37 -17.62
C VAL A 63 1.40 7.41 -17.14
N PHE A 64 1.80 6.30 -16.55
CA PHE A 64 0.88 5.27 -16.03
C PHE A 64 0.56 5.52 -14.54
N ASP A 65 -0.67 5.23 -14.13
CA ASP A 65 -1.19 5.33 -12.76
C ASP A 65 -2.48 4.48 -12.65
N TYR A 66 -2.84 3.87 -11.50
CA TYR A 66 -3.86 2.79 -11.51
C TYR A 66 -4.66 2.42 -10.23
N ARG A 67 -4.43 3.01 -9.04
CA ARG A 67 -5.19 2.81 -7.78
C ARG A 67 -5.67 1.36 -7.46
N ALA A 68 -5.01 0.69 -6.52
CA ALA A 68 -5.41 -0.62 -6.01
C ALA A 68 -6.74 -0.59 -5.19
N ASN A 69 -7.46 -1.71 -5.23
CA ASN A 69 -8.76 -1.94 -4.60
C ASN A 69 -8.86 -3.39 -4.11
N ILE A 70 -9.85 -3.65 -3.26
CA ILE A 70 -10.15 -4.96 -2.69
C ILE A 70 -11.65 -5.27 -2.84
N HIS A 71 -11.97 -6.51 -3.18
CA HIS A 71 -13.29 -7.11 -3.00
C HIS A 71 -13.22 -8.12 -1.85
N LYS A 72 -13.87 -7.81 -0.72
CA LYS A 72 -13.86 -8.67 0.48
C LYS A 72 -15.23 -8.62 1.15
N ASN A 73 -15.81 -9.77 1.45
CA ASN A 73 -17.12 -9.89 2.14
C ASN A 73 -18.23 -9.05 1.47
N GLY A 74 -18.25 -8.98 0.13
CA GLY A 74 -19.20 -8.15 -0.63
C GLY A 74 -18.86 -6.65 -0.71
N ILE A 75 -17.85 -6.18 0.04
CA ILE A 75 -17.40 -4.78 0.04
C ILE A 75 -16.37 -4.59 -1.09
N ASN A 76 -16.71 -3.71 -2.03
CA ASN A 76 -15.79 -3.20 -3.06
C ASN A 76 -15.23 -1.84 -2.62
N THR A 77 -13.92 -1.72 -2.43
CA THR A 77 -13.34 -0.47 -1.94
C THR A 77 -11.87 -0.26 -2.32
N ALA A 78 -11.44 1.00 -2.45
CA ALA A 78 -10.04 1.34 -2.75
C ALA A 78 -9.16 1.21 -1.50
N LEU A 79 -7.94 0.66 -1.63
CA LEU A 79 -6.98 0.64 -0.51
C LEU A 79 -5.88 1.67 -0.72
N SER A 80 -5.63 2.46 0.32
CA SER A 80 -4.57 3.49 0.36
C SER A 80 -3.47 3.12 1.35
N HIS A 81 -2.32 3.81 1.29
CA HIS A 81 -1.28 3.70 2.32
C HIS A 81 -1.83 3.91 3.74
N ALA A 82 -2.77 4.85 3.93
CA ALA A 82 -3.38 5.10 5.23
C ALA A 82 -4.24 3.93 5.73
N ASN A 83 -4.87 3.17 4.82
CA ASN A 83 -5.59 1.96 5.20
C ASN A 83 -4.64 0.85 5.66
N ILE A 84 -3.51 0.68 4.98
CA ILE A 84 -2.47 -0.30 5.34
C ILE A 84 -1.78 0.08 6.66
N ILE A 85 -1.51 1.37 6.88
CA ILE A 85 -0.98 1.90 8.16
C ILE A 85 -1.94 1.57 9.32
N ALA A 86 -3.25 1.81 9.13
CA ALA A 86 -4.26 1.49 10.15
C ALA A 86 -4.35 -0.03 10.43
N ASP A 87 -4.30 -0.87 9.40
CA ASP A 87 -4.34 -2.33 9.54
C ASP A 87 -3.09 -2.90 10.25
N ILE A 88 -1.89 -2.44 9.90
CA ILE A 88 -0.64 -2.80 10.58
C ILE A 88 -0.67 -2.40 12.06
N TYR A 89 -1.07 -1.16 12.36
CA TYR A 89 -1.19 -0.70 13.75
C TYR A 89 -2.18 -1.53 14.54
N ASN A 90 -3.35 -1.83 13.94
CA ASN A 90 -4.38 -2.65 14.55
C ASN A 90 -3.88 -4.06 14.91
N LYS A 91 -3.17 -4.72 13.98
CA LYS A 91 -2.58 -6.05 14.17
C LYS A 91 -1.60 -6.11 15.34
N ILE A 92 -0.77 -5.09 15.52
CA ILE A 92 0.20 -5.03 16.63
C ILE A 92 -0.53 -4.69 17.94
N VAL A 93 -1.24 -3.57 17.99
CA VAL A 93 -1.79 -3.02 19.24
C VAL A 93 -2.97 -3.82 19.78
N HIS A 94 -3.92 -4.20 18.91
CA HIS A 94 -5.12 -4.94 19.28
C HIS A 94 -4.96 -6.45 19.03
N GLY A 95 -4.38 -6.83 17.90
CA GLY A 95 -4.14 -8.23 17.54
C GLY A 95 -2.94 -8.90 18.22
N LYS A 96 -2.07 -8.14 18.89
CA LYS A 96 -0.85 -8.62 19.58
C LYS A 96 0.17 -9.31 18.66
N MET A 97 0.18 -8.95 17.38
CA MET A 97 1.23 -9.35 16.43
C MET A 97 2.59 -8.81 16.89
N ASN A 98 3.64 -9.62 16.78
CA ASN A 98 5.01 -9.18 17.05
C ASN A 98 5.48 -8.19 15.96
N GLY A 99 5.67 -6.92 16.34
CA GLY A 99 6.06 -5.86 15.42
C GLY A 99 7.48 -6.03 14.86
N GLN A 100 8.42 -6.61 15.61
CA GLN A 100 9.78 -6.89 15.13
C GLN A 100 9.85 -8.05 14.13
N GLU A 101 9.02 -9.09 14.28
CA GLU A 101 8.90 -10.11 13.23
C GLU A 101 8.18 -9.55 12.00
N LEU A 102 7.10 -8.75 12.17
CA LEU A 102 6.45 -8.09 11.04
C LEU A 102 7.41 -7.13 10.32
N ARG A 103 8.28 -6.44 11.05
CA ARG A 103 9.35 -5.60 10.52
C ARG A 103 10.27 -6.42 9.61
N LYS A 104 10.79 -7.56 10.07
CA LYS A 104 11.63 -8.46 9.25
C LYS A 104 10.89 -8.94 8.00
N ALA A 105 9.64 -9.37 8.15
CA ALA A 105 8.79 -9.82 7.06
C ALA A 105 8.60 -8.74 5.98
N LEU A 106 8.28 -7.51 6.38
CA LEU A 106 8.17 -6.36 5.46
C LEU A 106 9.50 -6.03 4.80
N VAL A 107 10.62 -6.00 5.54
CA VAL A 107 11.94 -5.70 4.94
C VAL A 107 12.34 -6.75 3.89
N ASN A 108 12.11 -8.03 4.17
CA ASN A 108 12.36 -9.11 3.22
C ASN A 108 11.43 -9.01 2.00
N PHE A 109 10.12 -8.83 2.22
CA PHE A 109 9.15 -8.67 1.14
C PHE A 109 9.46 -7.47 0.22
N PHE A 110 9.91 -6.34 0.76
CA PHE A 110 10.26 -5.17 -0.07
C PHE A 110 11.57 -5.33 -0.85
N ARG A 111 12.44 -6.25 -0.43
CA ARG A 111 13.67 -6.65 -1.13
C ARG A 111 13.35 -7.65 -2.25
N GLU A 112 12.73 -8.77 -1.92
CA GLU A 112 12.50 -9.89 -2.85
C GLU A 112 11.25 -9.69 -3.73
N GLY A 113 10.29 -8.87 -3.29
CA GLY A 113 8.99 -8.66 -3.95
C GLY A 113 8.01 -9.82 -3.84
N VAL A 114 8.37 -10.87 -3.10
CA VAL A 114 7.56 -12.08 -2.88
C VAL A 114 7.49 -12.36 -1.39
N ALA A 115 6.35 -12.86 -0.94
CA ALA A 115 6.10 -13.27 0.43
C ALA A 115 5.82 -14.78 0.45
N ASP A 116 6.49 -15.51 1.35
CA ASP A 116 6.17 -16.92 1.63
C ASP A 116 5.03 -16.95 2.66
N LEU A 117 3.79 -17.09 2.17
CA LEU A 117 2.60 -16.92 2.99
C LEU A 117 2.46 -17.97 4.11
N PRO A 118 2.75 -19.27 3.90
CA PRO A 118 2.86 -20.24 5.00
C PRO A 118 3.87 -19.81 6.07
N VAL A 119 5.11 -19.48 5.68
CA VAL A 119 6.16 -19.07 6.64
C VAL A 119 5.76 -17.80 7.39
N LEU A 120 5.09 -16.85 6.73
CA LEU A 120 4.56 -15.66 7.39
C LEU A 120 3.42 -15.96 8.36
N ALA A 121 2.53 -16.91 8.05
CA ALA A 121 1.45 -17.30 8.94
C ALA A 121 1.98 -17.93 10.24
N ASP A 122 3.00 -18.78 10.13
CA ASP A 122 3.63 -19.43 11.28
C ASP A 122 4.47 -18.46 12.14
N SER A 123 5.17 -17.51 11.49
CA SER A 123 6.05 -16.54 12.17
C SER A 123 5.35 -15.28 12.70
N LEU A 124 4.13 -14.98 12.23
CA LEU A 124 3.33 -13.82 12.65
C LEU A 124 1.97 -14.21 13.24
N PRO A 125 1.92 -15.04 14.30
CA PRO A 125 0.67 -15.33 14.99
C PRO A 125 0.09 -14.05 15.58
N TYR A 126 -1.22 -13.84 15.37
CA TYR A 126 -1.95 -12.71 15.93
C TYR A 126 -3.43 -13.05 16.09
N LYS A 127 -4.09 -12.37 17.02
CA LYS A 127 -5.54 -12.44 17.18
C LYS A 127 -6.22 -11.50 16.17
N ARG A 128 -6.82 -12.06 15.12
CA ARG A 128 -7.69 -11.29 14.21
C ARG A 128 -8.74 -10.52 15.00
N THR A 129 -8.78 -9.22 14.77
CA THR A 129 -9.62 -8.26 15.48
C THR A 129 -9.93 -7.13 14.50
N ASP A 130 -11.18 -6.91 14.14
CA ASP A 130 -11.52 -5.80 13.24
C ASP A 130 -11.23 -4.44 13.93
N PRO A 131 -10.80 -3.40 13.19
CA PRO A 131 -10.52 -2.07 13.75
C PRO A 131 -11.69 -1.47 14.53
N ASP A 132 -11.45 -1.08 15.78
CA ASP A 132 -12.49 -0.49 16.63
C ASP A 132 -12.84 0.96 16.24
N SER A 133 -13.99 1.45 16.71
CA SER A 133 -14.46 2.81 16.39
C SER A 133 -13.53 3.92 16.92
N LYS A 134 -12.70 3.65 17.93
CA LYS A 134 -11.73 4.62 18.46
C LYS A 134 -10.53 4.73 17.51
N LEU A 135 -10.00 3.61 17.03
CA LEU A 135 -8.94 3.58 16.03
C LEU A 135 -9.40 4.25 14.73
N LEU A 136 -10.60 3.90 14.24
CA LEU A 136 -11.16 4.51 13.03
C LEU A 136 -11.39 6.03 13.19
N ALA A 137 -11.82 6.49 14.37
CA ALA A 137 -11.92 7.93 14.67
C ALA A 137 -10.55 8.64 14.71
N ARG A 138 -9.52 8.01 15.31
CA ARG A 138 -8.14 8.52 15.28
C ARG A 138 -7.61 8.67 13.86
N VAL A 139 -7.72 7.61 13.06
CA VAL A 139 -7.28 7.62 11.65
C VAL A 139 -8.04 8.67 10.85
N ARG A 140 -9.37 8.79 11.03
CA ARG A 140 -10.19 9.82 10.37
C ARG A 140 -9.75 11.23 10.76
N LYS A 141 -9.48 11.48 12.05
CA LYS A 141 -9.00 12.78 12.55
C LYS A 141 -7.64 13.15 11.97
N ALA A 142 -6.73 12.18 11.83
CA ALA A 142 -5.40 12.39 11.24
C ALA A 142 -5.43 12.83 9.76
N HIS A 143 -6.51 12.54 9.02
CA HIS A 143 -6.66 12.99 7.64
C HIS A 143 -7.01 14.49 7.51
N LEU A 144 -7.34 15.17 8.61
CA LEU A 144 -7.78 16.57 8.61
C LEU A 144 -8.96 16.75 7.63
N GLN A 145 -8.78 17.57 6.58
CA GLN A 145 -9.78 17.81 5.54
C GLN A 145 -9.73 16.81 4.38
N LYS A 146 -8.73 15.90 4.32
CA LYS A 146 -8.64 14.90 3.25
C LYS A 146 -9.69 13.80 3.44
N PRO A 147 -10.21 13.18 2.36
CA PRO A 147 -11.07 12.02 2.48
C PRO A 147 -10.26 10.84 3.04
N TYR A 148 -10.86 10.09 3.97
CA TYR A 148 -10.37 8.80 4.45
C TYR A 148 -11.35 7.72 3.99
N ASN A 149 -10.85 6.67 3.36
CA ASN A 149 -11.70 5.57 2.94
C ASN A 149 -11.96 4.59 4.10
N LEU A 150 -12.98 4.90 4.90
CA LEU A 150 -13.36 4.13 6.09
C LEU A 150 -13.64 2.64 5.78
N ALA A 151 -14.28 2.35 4.64
CA ALA A 151 -14.63 0.99 4.23
C ALA A 151 -13.39 0.08 4.06
N GLY A 152 -12.22 0.63 3.74
CA GLY A 152 -10.96 -0.12 3.66
C GLY A 152 -10.40 -0.57 5.01
N ASN A 153 -11.02 -0.20 6.13
CA ASN A 153 -10.67 -0.66 7.48
C ASN A 153 -11.91 -1.07 8.31
N THR A 154 -13.03 -1.42 7.67
CA THR A 154 -14.17 -2.06 8.39
C THR A 154 -13.94 -3.55 8.66
N PHE A 155 -12.76 -4.07 8.32
CA PHE A 155 -12.34 -5.45 8.49
C PHE A 155 -10.82 -5.52 8.74
N ASP A 156 -10.37 -6.59 9.42
CA ASP A 156 -8.98 -7.01 9.47
C ASP A 156 -8.58 -7.70 8.14
N LEU A 157 -7.45 -7.28 7.55
CA LEU A 157 -6.86 -8.01 6.42
C LEU A 157 -6.16 -9.29 6.92
N SER A 158 -6.32 -10.42 6.24
CA SER A 158 -5.43 -11.57 6.47
C SER A 158 -3.98 -11.21 6.12
N LEU A 159 -3.00 -11.98 6.58
CA LEU A 159 -1.60 -11.78 6.16
C LEU A 159 -1.45 -11.87 4.63
N GLU A 160 -2.13 -12.81 3.99
CA GLU A 160 -2.19 -12.90 2.52
C GLU A 160 -2.79 -11.65 1.88
N GLU A 161 -3.96 -11.19 2.35
CA GLU A 161 -4.62 -10.00 1.83
C GLU A 161 -3.77 -8.74 2.03
N LEU A 162 -3.09 -8.62 3.18
CA LEU A 162 -2.18 -7.52 3.50
C LEU A 162 -0.97 -7.51 2.55
N PHE A 163 -0.27 -8.64 2.38
CA PHE A 163 0.92 -8.70 1.52
C PHE A 163 0.60 -8.62 0.02
N CYS A 164 -0.54 -9.16 -0.42
CA CYS A 164 -1.05 -8.95 -1.78
C CYS A 164 -1.45 -7.49 -2.02
N SER A 165 -2.18 -6.87 -1.09
CA SER A 165 -2.54 -5.44 -1.19
C SER A 165 -1.30 -4.54 -1.20
N LEU A 166 -0.34 -4.80 -0.29
CA LEU A 166 0.94 -4.11 -0.21
C LEU A 166 1.65 -4.09 -1.57
N LYS A 167 1.76 -5.24 -2.24
CA LYS A 167 2.42 -5.37 -3.55
C LYS A 167 1.91 -4.33 -4.56
N TRP A 168 0.59 -4.28 -4.75
CA TRP A 168 -0.04 -3.43 -5.76
C TRP A 168 -0.17 -1.98 -5.34
N ILE A 169 -0.29 -1.69 -4.04
CA ILE A 169 -0.30 -0.32 -3.53
C ILE A 169 1.10 0.32 -3.67
N VAL A 170 2.19 -0.37 -3.31
CA VAL A 170 3.53 0.24 -3.38
C VAL A 170 4.12 0.26 -4.79
N LEU A 171 3.71 -0.67 -5.65
CA LEU A 171 4.08 -0.65 -7.07
C LEU A 171 3.49 0.57 -7.80
N GLN A 172 2.41 1.18 -7.30
CA GLN A 172 1.87 2.43 -7.83
C GLN A 172 2.85 3.59 -7.61
N GLU A 173 3.51 3.63 -6.45
CA GLU A 173 4.53 4.64 -6.16
C GLU A 173 5.84 4.38 -6.92
N ASP A 174 6.24 3.13 -7.15
CA ASP A 174 7.36 2.80 -8.04
C ASP A 174 7.09 3.16 -9.52
N ILE A 175 5.85 3.03 -10.01
CA ILE A 175 5.50 3.42 -11.38
C ILE A 175 5.45 4.94 -11.54
N ASN A 176 4.93 5.67 -10.55
CA ASN A 176 4.86 7.13 -10.57
C ASN A 176 6.24 7.79 -10.29
N TYR A 177 7.06 7.21 -9.42
CA TYR A 177 8.34 7.75 -8.95
C TYR A 177 9.41 6.65 -8.88
N PRO A 178 9.88 6.13 -10.03
CA PRO A 178 10.72 4.94 -10.09
C PRO A 178 12.10 5.11 -9.45
N ILE A 179 12.49 4.14 -8.62
CA ILE A 179 13.82 4.07 -8.00
C ILE A 179 14.95 4.09 -9.03
N ALA A 180 14.73 3.50 -10.21
CA ALA A 180 15.69 3.51 -11.33
C ALA A 180 16.03 4.94 -11.83
N ASN A 181 15.16 5.92 -11.58
CA ASN A 181 15.36 7.33 -11.94
C ASN A 181 15.80 8.18 -10.73
N GLY A 182 16.30 7.55 -9.65
CA GLY A 182 16.78 8.26 -8.44
C GLY A 182 15.70 8.70 -7.44
N PHE A 183 14.43 8.33 -7.66
CA PHE A 183 13.36 8.54 -6.69
C PHE A 183 13.37 7.48 -5.56
N GLU A 184 12.54 7.67 -4.55
CA GLU A 184 12.37 6.68 -3.47
C GLU A 184 11.42 5.54 -3.85
N GLY A 185 10.44 5.78 -4.72
CA GLY A 185 9.41 4.80 -5.10
C GLY A 185 8.86 4.03 -3.89
N ARG A 186 8.88 2.69 -3.97
CA ARG A 186 8.42 1.78 -2.91
C ARG A 186 9.19 1.90 -1.57
N LYS A 187 10.37 2.53 -1.52
CA LYS A 187 11.08 2.81 -0.26
C LYS A 187 10.30 3.78 0.64
N MET A 188 9.55 4.73 0.04
CA MET A 188 8.79 5.72 0.80
C MET A 188 7.59 5.09 1.53
N PRO A 189 6.75 4.24 0.90
CA PRO A 189 5.76 3.41 1.61
C PRO A 189 6.38 2.51 2.69
N LEU A 190 7.51 1.83 2.40
CA LEU A 190 8.19 1.01 3.41
C LEU A 190 8.56 1.83 4.65
N ALA A 191 9.07 3.05 4.47
CA ALA A 191 9.34 3.96 5.58
C ALA A 191 8.10 4.16 6.47
N ARG A 192 6.92 4.43 5.89
CA ARG A 192 5.68 4.63 6.65
C ARG A 192 5.24 3.37 7.38
N TYR A 193 5.40 2.18 6.79
CA TYR A 193 5.03 0.93 7.45
C TYR A 193 5.99 0.56 8.60
N LEU A 194 7.28 0.85 8.46
CA LEU A 194 8.26 0.73 9.55
C LEU A 194 8.01 1.76 10.66
N GLU A 195 7.66 2.99 10.30
CA GLU A 195 7.24 4.04 11.23
C GLU A 195 5.94 3.65 11.97
N THR A 196 5.01 2.95 11.31
CA THR A 196 3.78 2.41 11.94
C THR A 196 4.10 1.38 13.02
N ILE A 197 5.04 0.47 12.75
CA ILE A 197 5.52 -0.50 13.74
C ILE A 197 6.17 0.23 14.92
N PHE A 198 7.01 1.22 14.66
CA PHE A 198 7.70 2.00 15.69
C PHE A 198 6.71 2.67 16.67
N VAL A 199 5.66 3.33 16.17
CA VAL A 199 4.64 4.00 17.02
C VAL A 199 3.59 3.05 17.61
N ALA A 200 3.62 1.77 17.25
CA ALA A 200 2.84 0.73 17.91
C ALA A 200 3.58 0.14 19.13
N GLU A 201 4.91 0.35 19.20
CA GLU A 201 5.80 -0.18 20.25
C GLU A 201 6.45 0.93 21.11
N ASN A 202 6.37 2.21 20.71
CA ASN A 202 7.03 3.35 21.37
C ASN A 202 6.16 4.62 21.29
N ASP A 203 6.17 5.45 22.34
CA ASP A 203 5.35 6.68 22.44
C ASP A 203 6.06 7.97 21.96
N LEU A 204 7.21 7.86 21.27
CA LEU A 204 7.99 9.03 20.81
C LEU A 204 7.33 9.80 19.65
N TYR A 205 6.52 9.09 18.84
CA TYR A 205 5.69 9.66 17.78
C TYR A 205 4.34 8.95 17.78
N THR A 206 3.35 9.51 17.10
CA THR A 206 1.97 9.00 17.08
C THR A 206 1.61 8.32 15.76
N LEU A 207 0.56 7.49 15.77
CA LEU A 207 -0.05 6.96 14.54
C LEU A 207 -0.50 8.10 13.61
N GLU A 208 -1.02 9.18 14.21
CA GLU A 208 -1.44 10.39 13.54
C GLU A 208 -0.28 11.04 12.76
N ASP A 209 0.94 11.07 13.31
CA ASP A 209 2.14 11.56 12.61
C ASP A 209 2.44 10.71 11.37
N VAL A 210 2.38 9.37 11.49
CA VAL A 210 2.65 8.45 10.36
C VAL A 210 1.63 8.65 9.24
N ILE A 211 0.35 8.83 9.58
CA ILE A 211 -0.71 9.09 8.61
C ILE A 211 -0.49 10.44 7.93
N GLN A 212 -0.20 11.52 8.67
CA GLN A 212 0.08 12.83 8.08
C GLN A 212 1.33 12.79 7.17
N ARG A 213 2.37 12.05 7.55
CA ARG A 213 3.57 11.80 6.72
C ARG A 213 3.28 10.99 5.45
N ALA A 214 2.28 10.11 5.47
CA ALA A 214 1.80 9.37 4.30
C ALA A 214 0.87 10.20 3.40
N LEU A 215 0.19 11.20 3.96
CA LEU A 215 -0.67 12.14 3.24
C LEU A 215 0.08 13.38 2.73
N SER A 216 1.34 13.59 3.09
CA SER A 216 2.13 14.75 2.67
C SER A 216 2.41 14.74 1.17
N HIS A 217 2.43 15.93 0.55
CA HIS A 217 2.91 16.11 -0.82
C HIS A 217 4.42 16.43 -0.88
N SER A 218 5.07 16.59 0.28
CA SER A 218 6.53 16.70 0.41
C SER A 218 7.13 15.37 0.87
N ARG A 219 8.42 15.16 0.60
CA ARG A 219 9.20 14.08 1.22
C ARG A 219 9.60 14.51 2.64
N PRO A 220 9.01 13.94 3.71
CA PRO A 220 9.39 14.32 5.07
C PRO A 220 10.75 13.70 5.44
N ALA A 221 11.44 14.32 6.39
CA ALA A 221 12.67 13.77 6.96
C ALA A 221 12.40 12.40 7.62
N LEU A 222 13.40 11.51 7.56
CA LEU A 222 13.37 10.23 8.26
C LEU A 222 13.60 10.45 9.77
N TRP A 223 12.99 9.60 10.61
CA TRP A 223 13.18 9.65 12.06
C TRP A 223 14.55 9.07 12.44
N PRO A 224 15.41 9.81 13.18
CA PRO A 224 16.76 9.34 13.49
C PRO A 224 16.79 8.10 14.42
N GLU A 225 15.72 7.85 15.17
CA GLU A 225 15.54 6.71 16.07
C GLU A 225 15.28 5.40 15.30
N LEU A 226 14.87 5.47 14.03
CA LEU A 226 14.46 4.31 13.25
C LEU A 226 15.51 3.91 12.20
N THR A 227 15.97 2.65 12.23
CA THR A 227 16.84 2.11 11.18
C THR A 227 16.04 1.74 9.93
N TYR A 228 16.24 2.49 8.85
CA TYR A 228 15.65 2.23 7.54
C TYR A 228 16.59 1.37 6.68
N PRO A 229 16.14 0.20 6.16
CA PRO A 229 17.02 -0.79 5.53
C PRO A 229 17.57 -0.38 4.15
N PHE A 230 16.99 0.65 3.54
CA PHE A 230 17.39 1.18 2.23
C PHE A 230 18.35 2.39 2.33
N LYS A 231 18.89 2.65 3.53
CA LYS A 231 19.78 3.77 3.85
C LYS A 231 21.19 3.35 4.27
N THR A 232 21.57 2.09 4.06
CA THR A 232 22.98 1.67 4.17
C THR A 232 23.85 2.51 3.24
N ARG A 233 24.97 3.01 3.77
CA ARG A 233 25.99 3.75 3.04
C ARG A 233 26.69 2.87 2.00
#